data_AF-A0A7G9NS91-F1
#
_entry.id   AF-A0A7G9NS91-F1
#
_cell.length_a   1.000
_cell.length_b   1.000
_cell.length_c   1.000
_cell.angle_alpha   90.00
_cell.angle_beta   90.00
_cell.angle_gamma   90.00
#
_symmetry.space_group_name_H-M   'P 1'
#
loop_
_entity.id
_entity.type
_entity.pdbx_description
1 polymer ?
#
loop_
_entity_poly.entity_id
_entity_poly.type
_entity_poly.pdbx_seq_one_letter_code
_entity_poly.pdbx_strand_id
1 'polypeptide(L)'
;MHSTGHFELRLLIAVIILAICPMLNAADDPKVVFESLYGEQVRQAASTHQTDDDVALAQQLHKAAITAKADPALMAVLCENAYEFGRKDLKGYNAAIAAMQLLAEQQPDRVSDCREKMTDLYERLYRNPRLLRNVRVQAGQRWVQTLMQMAEDHIAADEFAQAHAMLRKAQPIASTTAPKQVDAIRRRLIQVAEAMRTFKQIDQLKGRLKANPDDHATGDQLVRTYLVQLDDPMEAQKYTFLTNDESLKQFVSLANQSTDLSHEQLLTLGDGYRDLADQAEGNSQSRMFMRAQQAYAQYLKAHTEEDADRLKATLAQQMVESTLKKIGRAPAPIGSTPPDTEKTTATNGTGASDADNAAQVPDPIAQIYDSLPEDARPDNNGRWGLVAQSRADAWLQESLKGKPFEVVGYLLNVQAATKDRAGNWYIYVHFYRHTAIGKTTKLSIISVRLQDGKEQDKTLMAMQMKKGQGAKITGTIHSAKTNGDELRFTIKPANITLVPTRPGEGGQSPGGAIIIMGG
;
A
#
# COMPACT_ATOMS: atom_id res chain seq x y z
N MET A 1 -24.55 14.97 -42.48
CA MET A 1 -25.77 14.87 -41.64
C MET A 1 -26.18 13.41 -41.59
N HIS A 2 -25.73 12.65 -40.58
CA HIS A 2 -26.25 11.34 -40.14
C HIS A 2 -25.20 10.74 -39.18
N SER A 3 -25.33 11.00 -37.88
CA SER A 3 -24.77 10.19 -36.78
C SER A 3 -25.12 10.82 -35.42
N THR A 4 -26.40 11.04 -35.16
CA THR A 4 -26.91 11.45 -33.83
C THR A 4 -27.77 10.37 -33.17
N GLY A 5 -28.10 9.28 -33.89
CA GLY A 5 -29.03 8.24 -33.41
C GLY A 5 -28.49 7.29 -32.33
N HIS A 6 -27.17 7.20 -32.12
CA HIS A 6 -26.61 6.27 -31.13
C HIS A 6 -26.54 6.83 -29.70
N PHE A 7 -26.65 8.16 -29.52
CA PHE A 7 -26.58 8.78 -28.20
C PHE A 7 -27.92 8.75 -27.46
N GLU A 8 -29.03 8.96 -28.19
CA GLU A 8 -30.37 8.96 -27.59
C GLU A 8 -30.81 7.56 -27.15
N LEU A 9 -30.42 6.50 -27.87
CA LEU A 9 -30.76 5.12 -27.51
C LEU A 9 -30.07 4.66 -26.21
N ARG A 10 -28.85 5.14 -25.94
CA ARG A 10 -28.11 4.81 -24.71
C ARG A 10 -28.66 5.56 -23.48
N LEU A 11 -29.16 6.78 -23.67
CA LEU A 11 -29.79 7.55 -22.60
C LEU A 11 -31.14 6.96 -22.19
N LEU A 12 -31.89 6.43 -23.16
CA LEU A 12 -33.23 5.86 -22.92
C LEU A 12 -33.19 4.52 -22.19
N ILE A 13 -32.13 3.71 -22.40
CA ILE A 13 -31.90 2.45 -21.65
C ILE A 13 -31.55 2.74 -20.18
N ALA A 14 -30.79 3.81 -19.90
CA ALA A 14 -30.43 4.19 -18.52
C ALA A 14 -31.64 4.69 -17.70
N VAL A 15 -32.60 5.35 -18.34
CA VAL A 15 -33.81 5.88 -17.68
C VAL A 15 -34.84 4.78 -17.39
N ILE A 16 -34.96 3.76 -18.25
CA ILE A 16 -35.92 2.65 -18.04
C ILE A 16 -35.50 1.74 -16.89
N ILE A 17 -34.19 1.56 -16.65
CA ILE A 17 -33.70 0.72 -15.55
C ILE A 17 -33.99 1.35 -14.18
N LEU A 18 -34.09 2.68 -14.08
CA LEU A 18 -34.38 3.38 -12.82
C LEU A 18 -35.86 3.42 -12.43
N ALA A 19 -36.79 3.14 -13.35
CA ALA A 19 -38.23 3.33 -13.12
C ALA A 19 -39.01 2.07 -12.72
N ILE A 20 -38.40 0.88 -12.74
CA ILE A 20 -39.10 -0.40 -12.50
C ILE A 20 -38.87 -0.98 -11.08
N CYS A 21 -37.95 -0.42 -10.28
CA CYS A 21 -37.52 -1.06 -9.01
C CYS A 21 -38.13 -0.46 -7.73
N PRO A 22 -39.41 -0.73 -7.43
CA PRO A 22 -39.76 -0.97 -6.02
C PRO A 22 -40.64 -2.22 -5.78
N MET A 23 -40.85 -3.09 -6.77
CA MET A 23 -41.65 -4.32 -6.57
C MET A 23 -40.86 -5.65 -6.56
N LEU A 24 -39.53 -5.61 -6.68
CA LEU A 24 -38.70 -6.79 -6.48
C LEU A 24 -38.56 -7.02 -4.97
N ASN A 25 -39.37 -7.96 -4.45
CA ASN A 25 -39.25 -8.48 -3.10
C ASN A 25 -37.83 -9.03 -2.88
N ALA A 26 -37.35 -8.95 -1.65
CA ALA A 26 -36.04 -9.45 -1.19
C ALA A 26 -35.89 -10.99 -1.23
N ALA A 27 -36.55 -11.69 -2.17
CA ALA A 27 -36.65 -13.15 -2.23
C ALA A 27 -36.27 -13.76 -3.59
N ASP A 28 -35.90 -12.96 -4.59
CA ASP A 28 -35.46 -13.52 -5.87
C ASP A 28 -33.99 -13.98 -5.78
N ASP A 29 -33.72 -15.20 -6.24
CA ASP A 29 -32.37 -15.77 -6.31
C ASP A 29 -31.46 -14.83 -7.14
N PRO A 30 -30.33 -14.33 -6.59
CA PRO A 30 -29.44 -13.40 -7.30
C PRO A 30 -28.96 -13.94 -8.65
N LYS A 31 -28.90 -15.26 -8.83
CA LYS A 31 -28.57 -15.87 -10.12
C LYS A 31 -29.67 -15.73 -11.15
N VAL A 32 -30.94 -15.80 -10.74
CA VAL A 32 -32.09 -15.59 -11.63
C VAL A 32 -32.15 -14.13 -12.06
N VAL A 33 -31.90 -13.20 -11.13
CA VAL A 33 -31.80 -11.77 -11.44
C VAL A 33 -30.65 -11.53 -12.42
N PHE A 34 -29.47 -12.08 -12.15
CA PHE A 34 -28.32 -11.99 -13.06
C PHE A 34 -28.63 -12.53 -14.46
N GLU A 35 -29.22 -13.73 -14.57
CA GLU A 35 -29.56 -14.35 -15.84
C GLU A 35 -30.58 -13.51 -16.62
N SER A 36 -31.57 -12.92 -15.93
CA SER A 36 -32.55 -12.04 -16.57
C SER A 36 -31.93 -10.76 -17.14
N LEU A 37 -30.90 -10.21 -16.48
CA LEU A 37 -30.27 -8.95 -16.86
C LEU A 37 -29.14 -9.14 -17.89
N TYR A 38 -28.36 -10.21 -17.75
CA TYR A 38 -27.09 -10.41 -18.46
C TYR A 38 -26.99 -11.74 -19.22
N GLY A 39 -27.95 -12.66 -19.08
CA GLY A 39 -27.88 -14.01 -19.68
C GLY A 39 -27.69 -14.00 -21.20
N GLU A 40 -28.32 -13.05 -21.91
CA GLU A 40 -28.12 -12.90 -23.36
C GLU A 40 -26.69 -12.44 -23.71
N GLN A 41 -26.15 -11.47 -22.97
CA GLN A 41 -24.79 -10.96 -23.20
C GLN A 41 -23.74 -12.01 -22.84
N VAL A 42 -23.98 -12.80 -21.79
CA VAL A 42 -23.18 -13.96 -21.39
C VAL A 42 -23.15 -15.01 -22.50
N ARG A 43 -24.32 -15.37 -23.06
CA ARG A 43 -24.41 -16.32 -24.19
C ARG A 43 -23.73 -15.79 -25.45
N GLN A 44 -23.89 -14.50 -25.74
CA GLN A 44 -23.22 -13.86 -26.86
C GLN A 44 -21.70 -13.91 -26.72
N ALA A 45 -21.15 -13.47 -25.59
CA ALA A 45 -19.70 -13.53 -25.33
C ALA A 45 -19.16 -14.97 -25.33
N ALA A 46 -19.94 -15.94 -24.85
CA ALA A 46 -19.56 -17.36 -24.91
C ALA A 46 -19.60 -17.95 -26.33
N SER A 47 -20.39 -17.38 -27.25
CA SER A 47 -20.54 -17.85 -28.62
C SER A 47 -19.44 -17.35 -29.56
N THR A 48 -18.78 -16.25 -29.22
CA THR A 48 -17.72 -15.67 -30.03
C THR A 48 -16.35 -16.23 -29.62
N HIS A 49 -15.47 -16.43 -30.61
CA HIS A 49 -14.09 -16.83 -30.35
C HIS A 49 -13.20 -15.61 -30.00
N GLN A 50 -13.74 -14.39 -30.18
CA GLN A 50 -13.02 -13.15 -29.91
C GLN A 50 -13.17 -12.77 -28.44
N THR A 51 -12.05 -12.42 -27.82
CA THR A 51 -12.02 -12.06 -26.40
C THR A 51 -12.44 -10.62 -26.12
N ASP A 52 -12.61 -9.78 -27.15
CA ASP A 52 -13.02 -8.38 -26.96
C ASP A 52 -14.44 -8.28 -26.36
N ASP A 53 -15.34 -9.21 -26.69
CA ASP A 53 -16.67 -9.29 -26.09
C ASP A 53 -16.61 -9.69 -24.60
N ASP A 54 -15.75 -10.66 -24.26
CA ASP A 54 -15.50 -11.05 -22.87
C ASP A 54 -14.99 -9.86 -22.04
N VAL A 55 -14.06 -9.07 -22.60
CA VAL A 55 -13.49 -7.89 -21.94
C VAL A 55 -14.55 -6.81 -21.72
N ALA A 56 -15.37 -6.52 -22.73
CA ALA A 56 -16.44 -5.54 -22.63
C ALA A 56 -17.49 -5.95 -21.59
N LEU A 57 -17.88 -7.22 -21.59
CA LEU A 57 -18.82 -7.78 -20.62
C LEU A 57 -18.25 -7.71 -19.21
N ALA A 58 -16.99 -8.10 -19.00
CA ALA A 58 -16.35 -8.02 -17.68
C ALA A 58 -16.36 -6.60 -17.10
N GLN A 59 -16.07 -5.58 -17.93
CA GLN A 59 -16.13 -4.17 -17.52
C GLN A 59 -17.56 -3.72 -17.17
N GLN A 60 -18.54 -4.17 -17.95
CA GLN A 60 -19.96 -3.87 -17.70
C GLN A 60 -20.45 -4.50 -16.41
N LEU A 61 -20.11 -5.77 -16.17
CA LEU A 61 -20.46 -6.50 -14.95
C LEU A 61 -19.83 -5.88 -13.70
N HIS A 62 -18.56 -5.46 -13.76
CA HIS A 62 -17.93 -4.74 -12.66
C HIS A 62 -18.62 -3.40 -12.35
N LYS A 63 -18.96 -2.61 -13.38
CA LYS A 63 -19.71 -1.35 -13.19
C LYS A 63 -21.08 -1.60 -12.56
N ALA A 64 -21.79 -2.64 -13.01
CA ALA A 64 -23.06 -3.04 -12.45
C ALA A 64 -22.91 -3.47 -10.98
N ALA A 65 -21.85 -4.20 -10.64
CA ALA A 65 -21.56 -4.59 -9.26
C ALA A 65 -21.36 -3.37 -8.33
N ILE A 66 -20.71 -2.31 -8.82
CA ILE A 66 -20.57 -1.06 -8.05
C ILE A 66 -21.94 -0.43 -7.74
N THR A 67 -22.89 -0.50 -8.67
CA THR A 67 -24.26 0.01 -8.46
C THR A 67 -25.10 -0.91 -7.58
N ALA A 68 -24.85 -2.22 -7.62
CA ALA A 68 -25.58 -3.24 -6.87
C ALA A 68 -25.11 -3.42 -5.41
N LYS A 69 -24.33 -2.49 -4.83
CA LYS A 69 -23.84 -2.59 -3.44
C LYS A 69 -24.94 -2.76 -2.39
N ALA A 70 -26.16 -2.30 -2.68
CA ALA A 70 -27.32 -2.48 -1.80
C ALA A 70 -27.85 -3.93 -1.76
N ASP A 71 -27.47 -4.76 -2.73
CA ASP A 71 -27.73 -6.20 -2.78
C ASP A 71 -26.40 -6.96 -2.84
N PRO A 72 -25.83 -7.34 -1.67
CA PRO A 72 -24.55 -8.03 -1.61
C PRO A 72 -24.55 -9.36 -2.37
N ALA A 73 -25.68 -10.05 -2.47
CA ALA A 73 -25.77 -11.35 -3.11
C ALA A 73 -25.68 -11.22 -4.65
N LEU A 74 -26.42 -10.27 -5.24
CA LEU A 74 -26.31 -9.96 -6.66
C LEU A 74 -24.94 -9.38 -7.02
N MET A 75 -24.41 -8.46 -6.19
CA MET A 75 -23.07 -7.89 -6.38
C MET A 75 -21.99 -9.00 -6.43
N ALA A 76 -22.07 -10.00 -5.55
CA ALA A 76 -21.15 -11.13 -5.57
C ALA A 76 -21.19 -11.92 -6.89
N VAL A 77 -22.39 -12.24 -7.39
CA VAL A 77 -22.57 -12.93 -8.68
C VAL A 77 -21.99 -12.09 -9.83
N LEU A 78 -22.23 -10.77 -9.82
CA LEU A 78 -21.69 -9.86 -10.82
C LEU A 78 -20.16 -9.80 -10.79
N CYS A 79 -19.56 -9.70 -9.59
CA CYS A 79 -18.11 -9.68 -9.42
C CYS A 79 -17.44 -10.99 -9.88
N GLU A 80 -18.01 -12.14 -9.53
CA GLU A 80 -17.51 -13.45 -9.96
C GLU A 80 -17.54 -13.60 -11.47
N ASN A 81 -18.65 -13.25 -12.11
CA ASN A 81 -18.75 -13.32 -13.57
C ASN A 81 -17.80 -12.30 -14.23
N ALA A 82 -17.66 -11.09 -13.69
CA ALA A 82 -16.67 -10.12 -14.18
C ALA A 82 -15.24 -10.68 -14.14
N TYR A 83 -14.89 -11.44 -13.09
CA TYR A 83 -13.62 -12.16 -13.03
C TYR A 83 -13.51 -13.27 -14.08
N GLU A 84 -14.51 -14.13 -14.22
CA GLU A 84 -14.50 -15.25 -15.16
C GLU A 84 -14.36 -14.82 -16.63
N PHE A 85 -15.04 -13.73 -17.01
CA PHE A 85 -14.90 -13.14 -18.34
C PHE A 85 -13.59 -12.37 -18.47
N GLY A 86 -13.25 -11.54 -17.48
CA GLY A 86 -12.07 -10.69 -17.55
C GLY A 86 -10.75 -11.45 -17.54
N ARG A 87 -10.67 -12.63 -16.90
CA ARG A 87 -9.44 -13.45 -16.84
C ARG A 87 -9.05 -14.14 -18.15
N LYS A 88 -9.90 -14.12 -19.18
CA LYS A 88 -9.62 -14.74 -20.48
C LYS A 88 -8.66 -13.93 -21.33
N ASP A 89 -8.61 -12.61 -21.14
CA ASP A 89 -7.79 -11.70 -21.95
C ASP A 89 -7.04 -10.69 -21.09
N LEU A 90 -5.86 -10.30 -21.55
CA LEU A 90 -4.99 -9.35 -20.86
C LEU A 90 -5.67 -7.98 -20.63
N LYS A 91 -6.48 -7.49 -21.58
CA LYS A 91 -7.23 -6.24 -21.45
C LYS A 91 -8.33 -6.32 -20.38
N GLY A 92 -8.80 -7.53 -20.07
CA GLY A 92 -9.86 -7.80 -19.09
C GLY A 92 -9.38 -7.90 -17.65
N TYR A 93 -8.07 -8.08 -17.43
CA TYR A 93 -7.52 -8.33 -16.09
C TYR A 93 -7.80 -7.19 -15.10
N ASN A 94 -7.74 -5.94 -15.54
CA ASN A 94 -8.03 -4.80 -14.65
C ASN A 94 -9.48 -4.84 -14.11
N ALA A 95 -10.45 -5.19 -14.96
CA ALA A 95 -11.84 -5.32 -14.53
C ALA A 95 -12.03 -6.51 -13.58
N ALA A 96 -11.40 -7.65 -13.88
CA ALA A 96 -11.42 -8.83 -13.04
C ALA A 96 -10.79 -8.57 -11.65
N ILE A 97 -9.65 -7.89 -11.59
CA ILE A 97 -8.99 -7.49 -10.33
C ILE A 97 -9.90 -6.54 -9.54
N ALA A 98 -10.43 -5.50 -10.17
CA ALA A 98 -11.31 -4.54 -9.50
C ALA A 98 -12.60 -5.18 -8.97
N ALA A 99 -13.15 -6.16 -9.69
CA ALA A 99 -14.29 -6.95 -9.23
C ALA A 99 -13.96 -7.79 -7.98
N MET A 100 -12.81 -8.46 -7.96
CA MET A 100 -12.38 -9.23 -6.79
C MET A 100 -12.02 -8.35 -5.59
N GLN A 101 -11.49 -7.15 -5.82
CA GLN A 101 -11.26 -6.16 -4.75
C GLN A 101 -12.59 -5.71 -4.14
N LEU A 102 -13.56 -5.33 -4.99
CA LEU A 102 -14.89 -4.93 -4.52
C LEU A 102 -15.57 -6.05 -3.72
N LEU A 103 -15.47 -7.29 -4.19
CA LEU A 103 -16.03 -8.45 -3.48
C LEU A 103 -15.37 -8.67 -2.11
N ALA A 104 -14.04 -8.62 -2.05
CA ALA A 104 -13.29 -8.76 -0.80
C ALA A 104 -13.59 -7.64 0.22
N GLU A 105 -13.81 -6.41 -0.25
CA GLU A 105 -14.15 -5.26 0.60
C GLU A 105 -15.55 -5.40 1.22
N GLN A 106 -16.50 -5.99 0.50
CA GLN A 106 -17.90 -6.07 0.92
C GLN A 106 -18.25 -7.40 1.62
N GLN A 107 -17.46 -8.45 1.42
CA GLN A 107 -17.68 -9.79 1.99
C GLN A 107 -16.39 -10.32 2.64
N PRO A 108 -16.15 -10.00 3.93
CA PRO A 108 -14.91 -10.37 4.64
C PRO A 108 -14.62 -11.87 4.69
N ASP A 109 -15.66 -12.69 4.70
CA ASP A 109 -15.61 -14.15 4.64
C ASP A 109 -15.01 -14.69 3.32
N ARG A 110 -15.00 -13.86 2.27
CA ARG A 110 -14.52 -14.21 0.93
C ARG A 110 -13.18 -13.60 0.56
N VAL A 111 -12.52 -12.92 1.49
CA VAL A 111 -11.26 -12.21 1.24
C VAL A 111 -10.16 -13.17 0.75
N SER A 112 -10.06 -14.36 1.34
CA SER A 112 -9.06 -15.37 0.96
C SER A 112 -9.20 -15.80 -0.50
N ASP A 113 -10.39 -16.24 -0.91
CA ASP A 113 -10.70 -16.66 -2.28
C ASP A 113 -10.43 -15.55 -3.30
N CYS A 114 -10.82 -14.30 -2.97
CA CYS A 114 -10.60 -13.15 -3.84
C CYS A 114 -9.10 -12.85 -4.00
N ARG A 115 -8.31 -12.97 -2.92
CA ARG A 115 -6.85 -12.77 -2.96
C ARG A 115 -6.14 -13.83 -3.80
N GLU A 116 -6.58 -15.09 -3.74
CA GLU A 116 -6.04 -16.16 -4.60
C GLU A 116 -6.29 -15.84 -6.08
N LYS A 117 -7.53 -15.47 -6.43
CA LYS A 117 -7.91 -15.06 -7.79
C LYS A 117 -7.12 -13.85 -8.30
N MET A 118 -6.92 -12.83 -7.47
CA MET A 118 -6.08 -11.68 -7.82
C MET A 118 -4.61 -12.07 -8.01
N THR A 119 -4.09 -12.97 -7.18
CA THR A 119 -2.71 -13.47 -7.26
C THR A 119 -2.43 -14.16 -8.60
N ASP A 120 -3.37 -14.97 -9.10
CA ASP A 120 -3.27 -15.58 -10.45
C ASP A 120 -3.17 -14.51 -11.55
N LEU A 121 -4.01 -13.46 -11.49
CA LEU A 121 -3.98 -12.38 -12.49
C LEU A 121 -2.67 -11.56 -12.42
N TYR A 122 -2.21 -11.19 -11.23
CA TYR A 122 -0.94 -10.46 -11.09
C TYR A 122 0.27 -11.29 -11.53
N GLU A 123 0.26 -12.59 -11.28
CA GLU A 123 1.28 -13.53 -11.77
C GLU A 123 1.34 -13.53 -13.30
N ARG A 124 0.17 -13.64 -13.97
CA ARG A 124 0.07 -13.61 -15.43
C ARG A 124 0.54 -12.27 -16.01
N LEU A 125 0.14 -11.14 -15.41
CA LEU A 125 0.63 -9.81 -15.79
C LEU A 125 2.16 -9.72 -15.68
N TYR A 126 2.72 -10.09 -14.54
CA TYR A 126 4.15 -9.99 -14.30
C TYR A 126 4.98 -10.86 -15.25
N ARG A 127 4.50 -12.08 -15.54
CA ARG A 127 5.19 -13.05 -16.41
C ARG A 127 5.01 -12.77 -17.91
N ASN A 128 4.06 -11.94 -18.32
CA ASN A 128 3.80 -11.68 -19.74
C ASN A 128 4.92 -10.84 -20.38
N PRO A 129 5.70 -11.38 -21.34
CA PRO A 129 6.82 -10.66 -21.94
C PRO A 129 6.39 -9.55 -22.91
N ARG A 130 5.13 -9.54 -23.36
CA ARG A 130 4.60 -8.54 -24.31
C ARG A 130 4.22 -7.22 -23.64
N LEU A 131 4.07 -7.21 -22.31
CA LEU A 131 3.76 -6.00 -21.56
C LEU A 131 4.98 -5.11 -21.39
N LEU A 132 4.74 -3.80 -21.37
CA LEU A 132 5.75 -2.81 -21.03
C LEU A 132 6.35 -3.09 -19.64
N ARG A 133 7.64 -2.81 -19.49
CA ARG A 133 8.39 -3.11 -18.25
C ARG A 133 7.77 -2.46 -17.01
N ASN A 134 7.27 -1.23 -17.11
CA ASN A 134 6.63 -0.51 -16.01
C ASN A 134 5.35 -1.23 -15.54
N VAL A 135 4.50 -1.70 -16.46
CA VAL A 135 3.28 -2.46 -16.14
C VAL A 135 3.65 -3.77 -15.43
N ARG A 136 4.66 -4.49 -15.94
CA ARG A 136 5.14 -5.71 -15.28
C ARG A 136 5.68 -5.44 -13.87
N VAL A 137 6.44 -4.37 -13.68
CA VAL A 137 6.97 -3.98 -12.36
C VAL A 137 5.82 -3.67 -11.40
N GLN A 138 4.81 -2.89 -11.82
CA GLN A 138 3.64 -2.59 -11.00
C GLN A 138 2.86 -3.85 -10.64
N ALA A 139 2.61 -4.74 -11.60
CA ALA A 139 1.96 -6.02 -11.35
C ALA A 139 2.76 -6.88 -10.35
N GLY A 140 4.09 -6.93 -10.49
CA GLY A 140 4.94 -7.64 -9.54
C GLY A 140 4.93 -7.03 -8.14
N GLN A 141 4.84 -5.70 -8.00
CA GLN A 141 4.69 -5.05 -6.68
C GLN A 141 3.36 -5.43 -6.02
N ARG A 142 2.25 -5.38 -6.76
CA ARG A 142 0.93 -5.78 -6.27
C ARG A 142 0.87 -7.27 -5.94
N TRP A 143 1.56 -8.10 -6.72
CA TRP A 143 1.68 -9.52 -6.46
C TRP A 143 2.37 -9.80 -5.13
N VAL A 144 3.54 -9.17 -4.91
CA VAL A 144 4.28 -9.31 -3.64
C VAL A 144 3.43 -8.86 -2.46
N GLN A 145 2.73 -7.73 -2.57
CA GLN A 145 1.84 -7.25 -1.52
C GLN A 145 0.74 -8.28 -1.19
N THR A 146 0.11 -8.87 -2.21
CA THR A 146 -0.97 -9.86 -2.02
C THR A 146 -0.43 -11.14 -1.39
N LEU A 147 0.75 -11.62 -1.83
CA LEU A 147 1.40 -12.80 -1.22
C LEU A 147 1.79 -12.58 0.24
N MET A 148 2.24 -11.36 0.59
CA MET A 148 2.51 -11.02 1.98
C MET A 148 1.23 -11.03 2.82
N GLN A 149 0.13 -10.47 2.31
CA GLN A 149 -1.17 -10.50 3.01
C GLN A 149 -1.67 -11.94 3.21
N MET A 150 -1.62 -12.79 2.18
CA MET A 150 -1.97 -14.20 2.32
C MET A 150 -1.08 -14.93 3.35
N ALA A 151 0.22 -14.58 3.41
CA ALA A 151 1.10 -15.14 4.43
C ALA A 151 0.69 -14.72 5.85
N GLU A 152 0.26 -13.47 6.04
CA GLU A 152 -0.27 -13.00 7.33
C GLU A 152 -1.58 -13.70 7.71
N ASP A 153 -2.48 -13.93 6.74
CA ASP A 153 -3.72 -14.69 6.98
C ASP A 153 -3.40 -16.13 7.44
N HIS A 154 -2.49 -16.81 6.73
CA HIS A 154 -2.04 -18.16 7.11
C HIS A 154 -1.34 -18.18 8.47
N ILE A 155 -0.60 -17.14 8.82
CA ILE A 155 -0.01 -17.01 10.17
C ILE A 155 -1.10 -16.88 11.23
N ALA A 156 -2.13 -16.07 10.99
CA ALA A 156 -3.24 -15.91 11.92
C ALA A 156 -4.07 -17.19 12.09
N ALA A 157 -4.03 -18.09 11.10
CA ALA A 157 -4.67 -19.40 11.13
C ALA A 157 -3.74 -20.54 11.64
N ASP A 158 -2.54 -20.21 12.16
CA ASP A 158 -1.50 -21.18 12.55
C ASP A 158 -1.01 -22.12 11.42
N GLU A 159 -1.26 -21.74 10.17
CA GLU A 159 -0.86 -22.45 8.93
C GLU A 159 0.54 -22.03 8.45
N PHE A 160 1.54 -22.16 9.32
CA PHE A 160 2.89 -21.63 9.08
C PHE A 160 3.57 -22.18 7.82
N ALA A 161 3.26 -23.41 7.40
CA ALA A 161 3.83 -24.01 6.20
C ALA A 161 3.36 -23.27 4.93
N GLN A 162 2.07 -22.93 4.87
CA GLN A 162 1.44 -22.18 3.80
C GLN A 162 1.96 -20.74 3.78
N ALA A 163 2.06 -20.09 4.95
CA ALA A 163 2.65 -18.76 5.08
C ALA A 163 4.09 -18.71 4.56
N HIS A 164 4.92 -19.69 4.95
CA HIS A 164 6.29 -19.80 4.47
C HIS A 164 6.36 -19.98 2.95
N ALA A 165 5.47 -20.79 2.36
CA ALA A 165 5.39 -20.98 0.91
C ALA A 165 5.09 -19.66 0.18
N MET A 166 4.14 -18.87 0.68
CA MET A 166 3.78 -17.56 0.10
C MET A 166 4.95 -16.56 0.16
N LEU A 167 5.62 -16.46 1.31
CA LEU A 167 6.77 -15.57 1.48
C LEU A 167 7.95 -15.99 0.60
N ARG A 168 8.19 -17.30 0.45
CA ARG A 168 9.21 -17.84 -0.46
C ARG A 168 8.91 -17.53 -1.92
N LYS A 169 7.63 -17.56 -2.30
CA LYS A 169 7.17 -17.16 -3.65
C LYS A 169 7.39 -15.65 -3.87
N ALA A 170 7.12 -14.83 -2.86
CA ALA A 170 7.22 -13.36 -2.93
C ALA A 170 8.67 -12.85 -3.06
N GLN A 171 9.62 -13.47 -2.37
CA GLN A 171 11.00 -12.99 -2.27
C GLN A 171 11.71 -12.71 -3.62
N PRO A 172 11.76 -13.64 -4.60
CA PRO A 172 12.42 -13.38 -5.88
C PRO A 172 11.71 -12.34 -6.75
N ILE A 173 10.40 -12.14 -6.56
CA ILE A 173 9.65 -11.10 -7.27
C ILE A 173 10.02 -9.74 -6.67
N ALA A 174 10.02 -9.66 -5.34
CA ALA A 174 10.35 -8.44 -4.59
C ALA A 174 11.76 -7.92 -4.90
N SER A 175 12.76 -8.80 -5.08
CA SER A 175 14.11 -8.36 -5.44
C SER A 175 14.17 -7.62 -6.78
N THR A 176 13.22 -7.89 -7.68
CA THR A 176 13.16 -7.27 -9.01
C THR A 176 12.23 -6.05 -9.03
N THR A 177 11.11 -6.10 -8.33
CA THR A 177 10.02 -5.11 -8.46
C THR A 177 9.81 -4.23 -7.23
N ALA A 178 10.15 -4.73 -6.04
CA ALA A 178 9.87 -4.10 -4.75
C ALA A 178 11.08 -4.23 -3.79
N PRO A 179 12.27 -3.70 -4.14
CA PRO A 179 13.51 -3.97 -3.40
C PRO A 179 13.42 -3.54 -1.92
N LYS A 180 12.63 -2.51 -1.61
CA LYS A 180 12.37 -2.05 -0.24
C LYS A 180 11.67 -3.10 0.66
N GLN A 181 10.99 -4.08 0.07
CA GLN A 181 10.25 -5.13 0.80
C GLN A 181 11.08 -6.40 1.04
N VAL A 182 12.25 -6.56 0.38
CA VAL A 182 13.05 -7.78 0.47
C VAL A 182 13.46 -8.10 1.92
N ASP A 183 13.92 -7.10 2.66
CA ASP A 183 14.34 -7.28 4.05
C ASP A 183 13.16 -7.63 4.96
N ALA A 184 11.99 -7.05 4.71
CA ALA A 184 10.77 -7.37 5.45
C ALA A 184 10.35 -8.83 5.21
N ILE A 185 10.33 -9.27 3.95
CA ILE A 185 10.02 -10.66 3.58
C ILE A 185 11.04 -11.62 4.20
N ARG A 186 12.34 -11.28 4.16
CA ARG A 186 13.40 -12.12 4.75
C ARG A 186 13.25 -12.26 6.26
N ARG A 187 12.96 -11.17 6.98
CA ARG A 187 12.68 -11.23 8.42
C ARG A 187 11.46 -12.10 8.71
N ARG A 188 10.39 -11.96 7.92
CA ARG A 188 9.18 -12.76 8.09
C ARG A 188 9.42 -14.24 7.83
N LEU A 189 10.22 -14.60 6.82
CA LEU A 189 10.62 -15.98 6.56
C LEU A 189 11.35 -16.63 7.75
N ILE A 190 12.27 -15.89 8.39
CA ILE A 190 12.99 -16.38 9.57
C ILE A 190 12.00 -16.64 10.72
N GLN A 191 11.10 -15.68 10.99
CA GLN A 191 10.08 -15.80 12.04
C GLN A 191 9.17 -17.01 11.82
N VAL A 192 8.60 -17.15 10.62
CA VAL A 192 7.71 -18.28 10.30
C VAL A 192 8.45 -19.61 10.39
N ALA A 193 9.71 -19.67 9.94
CA ALA A 193 10.52 -20.88 10.05
C ALA A 193 10.84 -21.26 11.51
N GLU A 194 11.06 -20.28 12.38
CA GLU A 194 11.20 -20.50 13.83
C GLU A 194 9.90 -21.04 14.44
N ALA A 195 8.75 -20.42 14.14
CA ALA A 195 7.44 -20.91 14.60
C ALA A 195 7.19 -22.35 14.15
N MET A 196 7.43 -22.68 12.88
CA MET A 196 7.27 -24.05 12.37
C MET A 196 8.09 -25.07 13.18
N ARG A 197 9.32 -24.72 13.58
CA ARG A 197 10.17 -25.59 14.40
C ARG A 197 9.59 -25.73 15.81
N THR A 198 9.16 -24.63 16.42
CA THR A 198 8.54 -24.62 17.76
C THR A 198 7.27 -25.46 17.79
N PHE A 199 6.35 -25.31 16.83
CA PHE A 199 5.14 -26.12 16.76
C PHE A 199 5.43 -27.60 16.52
N LYS A 200 6.38 -27.93 15.64
CA LYS A 200 6.84 -29.32 15.48
C LYS A 200 7.42 -29.89 16.78
N GLN A 201 8.18 -29.09 17.53
CA GLN A 201 8.70 -29.50 18.84
C GLN A 201 7.55 -29.74 19.83
N ILE A 202 6.55 -28.86 19.87
CA ILE A 202 5.35 -29.04 20.70
C ILE A 202 4.63 -30.35 20.38
N ASP A 203 4.43 -30.67 19.10
CA ASP A 203 3.80 -31.93 18.69
C ASP A 203 4.59 -33.15 19.14
N GLN A 204 5.93 -33.08 19.06
CA GLN A 204 6.82 -34.14 19.55
C GLN A 204 6.72 -34.30 21.07
N LEU A 205 6.71 -33.20 21.83
CA LEU A 205 6.57 -33.23 23.29
C LEU A 205 5.21 -33.79 23.71
N LYS A 206 4.13 -33.35 23.06
CA LYS A 206 2.77 -33.89 23.27
C LYS A 206 2.70 -35.37 22.93
N GLY A 207 3.32 -35.80 21.83
CA GLY A 207 3.42 -37.21 21.46
C GLY A 207 4.14 -38.06 22.51
N ARG A 208 5.25 -37.54 23.07
CA ARG A 208 5.99 -38.19 24.17
C ARG A 208 5.17 -38.27 25.45
N LEU A 209 4.48 -37.20 25.83
CA LEU A 209 3.61 -37.18 27.02
C LEU A 209 2.40 -38.10 26.87
N LYS A 210 1.88 -38.27 25.65
CA LYS A 210 0.85 -39.27 25.37
C LYS A 210 1.34 -40.69 25.58
N ALA A 211 2.61 -40.97 25.27
CA ALA A 211 3.23 -42.28 25.48
C ALA A 211 3.67 -42.51 26.94
N ASN A 212 4.07 -41.45 27.65
CA ASN A 212 4.45 -41.49 29.06
C ASN A 212 3.92 -40.24 29.79
N PRO A 213 2.70 -40.32 30.38
CA PRO A 213 2.08 -39.18 31.06
C PRO A 213 2.83 -38.66 32.29
N ASP A 214 3.64 -39.51 32.94
CA ASP A 214 4.41 -39.17 34.15
C ASP A 214 5.81 -38.59 33.84
N ASP A 215 6.12 -38.32 32.57
CA ASP A 215 7.38 -37.67 32.14
C ASP A 215 7.34 -36.16 32.44
N HIS A 216 7.50 -35.81 33.72
CA HIS A 216 7.47 -34.43 34.20
C HIS A 216 8.52 -33.53 33.53
N ALA A 217 9.70 -34.07 33.18
CA ALA A 217 10.73 -33.29 32.48
C ALA A 217 10.24 -32.85 31.09
N THR A 218 9.53 -33.72 30.37
CA THR A 218 8.87 -33.35 29.11
C THR A 218 7.72 -32.36 29.33
N GLY A 219 6.99 -32.49 30.44
CA GLY A 219 5.98 -31.52 30.89
C GLY A 219 6.57 -30.11 31.11
N ASP A 220 7.66 -30.02 31.87
CA ASP A 220 8.42 -28.78 32.12
C ASP A 220 8.86 -28.14 30.81
N GLN A 221 9.42 -28.95 29.90
CA GLN A 221 9.87 -28.47 28.59
C GLN A 221 8.70 -27.95 27.74
N LEU A 222 7.53 -28.60 27.79
CA LEU A 222 6.34 -28.15 27.07
C LEU A 222 5.86 -26.80 27.59
N VAL A 223 5.74 -26.65 28.92
CA VAL A 223 5.34 -25.39 29.57
C VAL A 223 6.31 -24.27 29.22
N ARG A 224 7.62 -24.51 29.33
CA ARG A 224 8.65 -23.52 28.96
C ARG A 224 8.65 -23.19 27.47
N THR A 225 8.32 -24.14 26.60
CA THR A 225 8.22 -23.88 25.15
C THR A 225 7.09 -22.89 24.84
N TYR A 226 5.90 -23.09 25.43
CA TYR A 226 4.79 -22.14 25.29
C TYR A 226 5.14 -20.77 25.89
N LEU A 227 5.67 -20.76 27.10
CA LEU A 227 5.96 -19.53 27.83
C LEU A 227 7.08 -18.69 27.18
N VAL A 228 8.18 -19.32 26.77
CA VAL A 228 9.39 -18.61 26.32
C VAL A 228 9.44 -18.46 24.80
N GLN A 229 9.11 -19.51 24.04
CA GLN A 229 9.22 -19.48 22.58
C GLN A 229 7.99 -18.90 21.89
N LEU A 230 6.80 -19.14 22.44
CA LEU A 230 5.54 -18.60 21.91
C LEU A 230 5.05 -17.36 22.65
N ASP A 231 5.60 -17.05 23.83
CA ASP A 231 5.13 -15.93 24.68
C ASP A 231 3.63 -16.05 25.01
N ASP A 232 3.18 -17.29 25.24
CA ASP A 232 1.78 -17.64 25.49
C ASP A 232 1.60 -18.29 26.88
N PRO A 233 1.47 -17.47 27.95
CA PRO A 233 1.28 -18.00 29.30
C PRO A 233 -0.09 -18.68 29.48
N MET A 234 -1.09 -18.35 28.65
CA MET A 234 -2.43 -18.94 28.74
C MET A 234 -2.42 -20.39 28.28
N GLU A 235 -1.83 -20.68 27.12
CA GLU A 235 -1.62 -22.06 26.67
C GLU A 235 -0.66 -22.81 27.59
N ALA A 236 0.41 -22.16 28.07
CA ALA A 236 1.34 -22.78 29.03
C ALA A 236 0.62 -23.27 30.29
N GLN A 237 -0.33 -22.48 30.82
CA GLN A 237 -1.08 -22.82 32.04
C GLN A 237 -1.82 -24.15 31.91
N LYS A 238 -2.35 -24.48 30.72
CA LYS A 238 -3.07 -25.73 30.46
C LYS A 238 -2.21 -26.97 30.71
N TYR A 239 -0.89 -26.86 30.62
CA TYR A 239 0.03 -27.98 30.79
C TYR A 239 0.78 -27.95 32.13
N THR A 240 0.49 -26.98 33.01
CA THR A 240 1.17 -26.85 34.32
C THR A 240 0.94 -28.02 35.27
N PHE A 241 -0.12 -28.81 35.08
CA PHE A 241 -0.34 -30.02 35.88
C PHE A 241 0.66 -31.15 35.56
N LEU A 242 1.36 -31.07 34.41
CA LEU A 242 2.36 -32.03 33.98
C LEU A 242 3.74 -31.76 34.57
N THR A 243 3.98 -30.57 35.14
CA THR A 243 5.26 -30.19 35.75
C THR A 243 5.26 -30.46 37.26
N ASN A 244 6.45 -30.77 37.82
CA ASN A 244 6.69 -30.82 39.27
C ASN A 244 7.34 -29.54 39.81
N ASP A 245 7.67 -28.59 38.93
CA ASP A 245 8.28 -27.31 39.28
C ASP A 245 7.21 -26.32 39.77
N GLU A 246 7.00 -26.27 41.09
CA GLU A 246 6.04 -25.36 41.72
C GLU A 246 6.35 -23.88 41.42
N SER A 247 7.62 -23.52 41.25
CA SER A 247 8.00 -22.16 40.90
C SER A 247 7.53 -21.79 39.50
N LEU A 248 7.64 -22.72 38.54
CA LEU A 248 7.13 -22.55 37.18
C LEU A 248 5.60 -22.48 37.16
N LYS A 249 4.90 -23.30 37.96
CA LYS A 249 3.42 -23.23 38.07
C LYS A 249 2.95 -21.87 38.56
N GLN A 250 3.56 -21.37 39.64
CA GLN A 250 3.26 -20.06 40.21
C GLN A 250 3.56 -18.95 39.20
N PHE A 251 4.74 -19.00 38.56
CA PHE A 251 5.13 -18.01 37.54
C PHE A 251 4.15 -17.97 36.36
N VAL A 252 3.77 -19.12 35.81
CA VAL A 252 2.81 -19.20 34.71
C VAL A 252 1.44 -18.67 35.12
N SER A 253 1.00 -18.95 36.35
CA SER A 253 -0.25 -18.39 36.89
C SER A 253 -0.19 -16.86 36.98
N LEU A 254 0.92 -16.29 37.47
CA LEU A 254 1.11 -14.83 37.53
C LEU A 254 1.16 -14.21 36.13
N ALA A 255 1.87 -14.86 35.20
CA ALA A 255 2.00 -14.41 33.83
C ALA A 255 0.65 -14.39 33.09
N ASN A 256 -0.26 -15.33 33.39
CA ASN A 256 -1.59 -15.35 32.79
C ASN A 256 -2.55 -14.31 33.40
N GLN A 257 -2.36 -13.91 34.66
CA GLN A 257 -3.27 -12.96 35.32
C GLN A 257 -3.22 -11.57 34.69
N SER A 258 -2.05 -11.09 34.24
CA SER A 258 -1.71 -9.87 33.45
C SER A 258 -2.34 -8.51 33.81
N THR A 259 -3.48 -8.48 34.49
CA THR A 259 -4.23 -7.34 35.00
C THR A 259 -4.39 -7.51 36.52
N ASP A 260 -4.36 -6.41 37.27
CA ASP A 260 -4.61 -6.39 38.72
C ASP A 260 -3.59 -7.16 39.58
N LEU A 261 -2.33 -7.21 39.15
CA LEU A 261 -1.24 -7.76 39.96
C LEU A 261 -0.84 -6.79 41.08
N SER A 262 -0.61 -7.32 42.28
CA SER A 262 -0.02 -6.56 43.38
C SER A 262 1.42 -6.11 43.07
N HIS A 263 1.93 -5.14 43.82
CA HIS A 263 3.30 -4.65 43.67
C HIS A 263 4.36 -5.77 43.76
N GLU A 264 4.22 -6.68 44.73
CA GLU A 264 5.13 -7.82 44.89
C GLU A 264 5.05 -8.81 43.70
N GLN A 265 3.83 -9.06 43.20
CA GLN A 265 3.63 -9.92 42.04
C GLN A 265 4.21 -9.34 40.75
N LEU A 266 4.12 -8.02 40.54
CA LEU A 266 4.73 -7.35 39.40
C LEU A 266 6.27 -7.44 39.42
N LEU A 267 6.89 -7.27 40.59
CA LEU A 267 8.32 -7.48 40.77
C LEU A 267 8.73 -8.92 40.47
N THR A 268 8.00 -9.88 41.06
CA THR A 268 8.23 -11.32 40.86
C THR A 268 8.10 -11.69 39.39
N LEU A 269 7.08 -11.15 38.71
CA LEU A 269 6.87 -11.37 37.28
C LEU A 269 8.02 -10.77 36.44
N GLY A 270 8.48 -9.56 36.77
CA GLY A 270 9.60 -8.92 36.10
C GLY A 270 10.91 -9.69 36.26
N ASP A 271 11.23 -10.10 37.50
CA ASP A 271 12.40 -10.91 37.81
C ASP A 271 12.35 -12.27 37.11
N GLY A 272 11.21 -12.98 37.14
CA GLY A 272 11.08 -14.27 36.47
C GLY A 272 11.20 -14.18 34.94
N TYR A 273 10.65 -13.14 34.31
CA TYR A 273 10.88 -12.93 32.87
C TYR A 273 12.34 -12.60 32.55
N ARG A 274 13.05 -11.85 33.41
CA ARG A 274 14.48 -11.60 33.24
C ARG A 274 15.27 -12.91 33.32
N ASP A 275 14.99 -13.74 34.32
CA ASP A 275 15.69 -15.01 34.52
C ASP A 275 15.42 -15.99 33.37
N LEU A 276 14.22 -15.97 32.78
CA LEU A 276 13.90 -16.70 31.55
C LEU A 276 14.63 -16.13 30.32
N ALA A 277 14.78 -14.81 30.25
CA ALA A 277 15.53 -14.16 29.16
C ALA A 277 17.02 -14.53 29.18
N ASP A 278 17.61 -14.67 30.37
CA ASP A 278 19.01 -15.08 30.54
C ASP A 278 19.26 -16.53 30.08
N GLN A 279 18.23 -17.37 30.10
CA GLN A 279 18.27 -18.77 29.63
C GLN A 279 17.87 -18.92 28.16
N ALA A 280 17.23 -17.92 27.58
CA ALA A 280 16.74 -17.94 26.21
C ALA A 280 17.79 -17.41 25.24
N GLU A 281 17.61 -17.72 23.95
CA GLU A 281 18.46 -17.21 22.88
C GLU A 281 17.62 -16.48 21.82
N GLY A 282 18.28 -15.62 21.04
CA GLY A 282 17.71 -14.95 19.87
C GLY A 282 16.44 -14.16 20.17
N ASN A 283 15.40 -14.38 19.36
CA ASN A 283 14.14 -13.63 19.46
C ASN A 283 13.39 -13.89 20.77
N SER A 284 13.51 -15.09 21.34
CA SER A 284 12.87 -15.45 22.61
C SER A 284 13.48 -14.68 23.78
N GLN A 285 14.81 -14.52 23.81
CA GLN A 285 15.49 -13.69 24.79
C GLN A 285 14.99 -12.24 24.74
N SER A 286 14.97 -11.62 23.56
CA SER A 286 14.48 -10.26 23.43
C SER A 286 13.01 -10.11 23.84
N ARG A 287 12.14 -11.09 23.58
CA ARG A 287 10.73 -11.07 24.03
C ARG A 287 10.59 -11.15 25.54
N MET A 288 11.32 -12.06 26.19
CA MET A 288 11.30 -12.18 27.64
C MET A 288 11.82 -10.90 28.31
N PHE A 289 12.86 -10.27 27.77
CA PHE A 289 13.30 -8.94 28.26
C PHE A 289 12.24 -7.85 28.05
N MET A 290 11.51 -7.83 26.93
CA MET A 290 10.41 -6.87 26.76
C MET A 290 9.29 -7.08 27.80
N ARG A 291 8.93 -8.33 28.11
CA ARG A 291 7.95 -8.66 29.16
C ARG A 291 8.43 -8.23 30.55
N ALA A 292 9.70 -8.48 30.86
CA ALA A 292 10.33 -8.00 32.10
C ALA A 292 10.27 -6.47 32.20
N GLN A 293 10.62 -5.75 31.12
CA GLN A 293 10.56 -4.29 31.07
C GLN A 293 9.13 -3.78 31.33
N GLN A 294 8.12 -4.42 30.73
CA GLN A 294 6.71 -4.06 30.92
C GLN A 294 6.27 -4.25 32.38
N ALA A 295 6.62 -5.38 33.00
CA ALA A 295 6.29 -5.66 34.39
C ALA A 295 6.94 -4.64 35.34
N TYR A 296 8.24 -4.34 35.17
CA TYR A 296 8.91 -3.30 35.97
C TYR A 296 8.32 -1.91 35.73
N ALA A 297 7.95 -1.57 34.49
CA ALA A 297 7.31 -0.28 34.20
C ALA A 297 5.93 -0.14 34.87
N GLN A 298 5.13 -1.21 34.89
CA GLN A 298 3.86 -1.24 35.60
C GLN A 298 4.06 -1.10 37.11
N TYR A 299 5.04 -1.82 37.67
CA TYR A 299 5.41 -1.70 39.08
C TYR A 299 5.78 -0.26 39.44
N LEU A 300 6.72 0.36 38.70
CA LEU A 300 7.19 1.73 38.96
C LEU A 300 6.09 2.80 38.78
N LYS A 301 5.06 2.50 38.00
CA LYS A 301 3.89 3.36 37.83
C LYS A 301 2.93 3.25 39.03
N ALA A 302 2.73 2.04 39.56
CA ALA A 302 1.82 1.77 40.66
C ALA A 302 2.44 2.08 42.04
N HIS A 303 3.74 1.85 42.18
CA HIS A 303 4.48 1.98 43.43
C HIS A 303 5.30 3.28 43.47
N THR A 304 4.84 4.26 44.25
CA THR A 304 5.43 5.61 44.31
C THR A 304 6.33 5.84 45.51
N GLU A 305 6.43 4.91 46.44
CA GLU A 305 7.28 5.06 47.63
C GLU A 305 8.77 4.97 47.26
N GLU A 306 9.62 5.76 47.90
CA GLU A 306 11.07 5.76 47.64
C GLU A 306 11.77 4.74 48.53
N ASP A 307 11.56 3.46 48.24
CA ASP A 307 12.10 2.35 49.01
C ASP A 307 13.14 1.51 48.22
N ALA A 308 13.64 0.46 48.87
CA ALA A 308 14.62 -0.44 48.29
C ALA A 308 14.06 -1.21 47.09
N ASP A 309 12.78 -1.54 47.09
CA ASP A 309 12.12 -2.30 46.02
C ASP A 309 11.95 -1.46 44.76
N ARG A 310 11.60 -0.17 44.90
CA ARG A 310 11.59 0.80 43.79
C ARG A 310 12.97 1.02 43.20
N LEU A 311 14.00 1.13 44.05
CA LEU A 311 15.38 1.22 43.57
C LEU A 311 15.79 -0.04 42.79
N LYS A 312 15.46 -1.23 43.31
CA LYS A 312 15.72 -2.52 42.65
C LYS A 312 15.03 -2.59 41.28
N ALA A 313 13.73 -2.27 41.20
CA ALA A 313 12.98 -2.25 39.95
C ALA A 313 13.57 -1.27 38.92
N THR A 314 13.97 -0.07 39.37
CA THR A 314 14.57 0.95 38.51
C THR A 314 15.88 0.46 37.91
N LEU A 315 16.77 -0.12 38.73
CA LEU A 315 18.03 -0.67 38.25
C LEU A 315 17.82 -1.85 37.30
N ALA A 316 16.90 -2.77 37.63
CA ALA A 316 16.56 -3.90 36.76
C ALA A 316 15.99 -3.43 35.42
N GLN A 317 15.10 -2.45 35.41
CA GLN A 317 14.55 -1.87 34.17
C GLN A 317 15.64 -1.24 33.31
N GLN A 318 16.58 -0.50 33.90
CA GLN A 318 17.72 0.09 33.18
C GLN A 318 18.64 -0.99 32.59
N MET A 319 18.91 -2.06 33.34
CA MET A 319 19.69 -3.20 32.84
C MET A 319 19.00 -3.88 31.65
N VAL A 320 17.70 -4.14 31.75
CA VAL A 320 16.88 -4.71 30.68
C VAL A 320 16.88 -3.80 29.45
N GLU A 321 16.67 -2.49 29.62
CA GLU A 321 16.69 -1.52 28.52
C GLU A 321 18.06 -1.48 27.84
N SER A 322 19.15 -1.49 28.61
CA SER A 322 20.51 -1.53 28.08
C SER A 322 20.78 -2.81 27.28
N THR A 323 20.23 -3.93 27.74
CA THR A 323 20.39 -5.25 27.09
C THR A 323 19.58 -5.30 25.80
N LEU A 324 18.33 -4.83 25.81
CA LEU A 324 17.50 -4.68 24.62
C LEU A 324 18.14 -3.78 23.55
N LYS A 325 18.81 -2.69 23.96
CA LYS A 325 19.59 -1.85 23.04
C LYS A 325 20.77 -2.59 22.40
N LYS A 326 21.41 -3.51 23.11
CA LYS A 326 22.54 -4.31 22.62
C LYS A 326 22.09 -5.44 21.67
N ILE A 327 21.08 -6.21 22.07
CA ILE A 327 20.60 -7.36 21.28
C ILE A 327 19.69 -6.95 20.12
N GLY A 328 19.11 -5.74 20.19
CA GLY A 328 18.12 -5.24 19.26
C GLY A 328 16.70 -5.62 19.69
N ARG A 329 15.73 -4.76 19.36
CA ARG A 329 14.31 -5.02 19.68
C ARG A 329 13.87 -6.29 18.94
N ALA A 330 13.24 -7.20 19.69
CA ALA A 330 12.64 -8.39 19.10
C ALA A 330 11.67 -7.97 17.98
N PRO A 331 11.59 -8.73 16.88
CA PRO A 331 10.44 -8.58 16.01
C PRO A 331 9.15 -8.80 16.80
N ALA A 332 8.08 -8.12 16.38
CA ALA A 332 6.77 -8.31 16.96
C ALA A 332 6.38 -9.81 16.89
N PRO A 333 5.67 -10.35 17.92
CA PRO A 333 5.20 -11.74 17.91
C PRO A 333 4.50 -12.09 16.59
N ILE A 334 4.68 -13.32 16.14
CA ILE A 334 3.95 -13.86 15.00
C ILE A 334 2.45 -13.84 15.38
N GLY A 335 1.60 -13.28 14.51
CA GLY A 335 0.17 -13.03 14.81
C GLY A 335 -0.14 -11.65 15.43
N SER A 336 0.86 -10.90 15.92
CA SER A 336 0.63 -9.49 16.28
C SER A 336 0.55 -8.66 15.00
N THR A 337 -0.58 -7.99 14.78
CA THR A 337 -0.72 -7.02 13.69
C THR A 337 0.38 -5.98 13.85
N PRO A 338 1.16 -5.68 12.79
CA PRO A 338 2.11 -4.58 12.86
C PRO A 338 1.36 -3.32 13.30
N PRO A 339 1.90 -2.51 14.22
CA PRO A 339 1.33 -1.19 14.45
C PRO A 339 1.33 -0.49 13.09
N ASP A 340 0.14 -0.06 12.64
CA ASP A 340 -0.01 0.74 11.44
C ASP A 340 1.07 1.81 11.47
N THR A 341 1.99 1.78 10.51
CA THR A 341 3.08 2.75 10.41
C THR A 341 2.47 4.14 10.60
N GLU A 342 2.83 4.77 11.72
CA GLU A 342 2.26 6.04 12.19
C GLU A 342 2.10 7.00 11.00
N LYS A 343 0.84 7.26 10.63
CA LYS A 343 0.48 8.55 10.05
C LYS A 343 0.95 9.59 11.06
N THR A 344 1.97 10.36 10.71
CA THR A 344 2.48 11.46 11.52
C THR A 344 1.32 12.39 11.84
N THR A 345 0.79 12.30 13.06
CA THR A 345 -0.29 13.14 13.55
C THR A 345 0.26 14.54 13.82
N ALA A 346 -0.01 15.47 12.91
CA ALA A 346 0.00 16.89 13.23
C ALA A 346 -1.35 17.25 13.86
N THR A 347 -1.30 17.80 15.07
CA THR A 347 -2.43 18.17 15.93
C THR A 347 -3.23 19.38 15.42
N ASN A 348 -4.55 19.19 15.49
CA ASN A 348 -5.67 20.13 15.76
C ASN A 348 -6.09 21.22 14.75
N GLY A 349 -7.29 21.01 14.20
CA GLY A 349 -8.26 22.02 13.78
C GLY A 349 -9.65 21.39 13.66
N THR A 350 -10.53 21.68 14.62
CA THR A 350 -11.95 21.27 14.74
C THR A 350 -12.77 21.52 13.48
N GLY A 351 -13.54 20.52 13.04
CA GLY A 351 -14.62 20.70 12.06
C GLY A 351 -15.15 19.38 11.48
N ALA A 352 -16.41 19.07 11.82
CA ALA A 352 -17.40 18.20 11.19
C ALA A 352 -16.98 17.00 10.30
N SER A 353 -17.62 15.87 10.60
CA SER A 353 -17.72 14.63 9.84
C SER A 353 -17.98 14.82 8.34
N ASP A 354 -17.09 14.27 7.52
CA ASP A 354 -17.34 13.76 6.16
C ASP A 354 -16.10 12.94 5.75
N ALA A 355 -16.10 11.64 6.08
CA ALA A 355 -15.00 10.74 5.74
C ALA A 355 -15.55 9.39 5.26
N ASP A 356 -16.29 9.41 4.16
CA ASP A 356 -16.68 8.22 3.39
C ASP A 356 -16.67 8.54 1.89
N ASN A 357 -15.47 8.54 1.28
CA ASN A 357 -15.22 8.19 -0.14
C ASN A 357 -13.76 8.54 -0.50
N ALA A 358 -12.84 7.62 -0.19
CA ALA A 358 -11.55 7.56 -0.88
C ALA A 358 -11.58 6.38 -1.85
N ALA A 359 -12.51 6.40 -2.80
CA ALA A 359 -12.35 5.60 -4.01
C ALA A 359 -11.04 6.04 -4.67
N GLN A 360 -10.15 5.10 -4.97
CA GLN A 360 -8.97 5.37 -5.79
C GLN A 360 -9.45 5.92 -7.15
N VAL A 361 -9.43 7.24 -7.28
CA VAL A 361 -9.53 7.91 -8.57
C VAL A 361 -8.39 7.33 -9.42
N PRO A 362 -8.69 6.73 -10.59
CA PRO A 362 -7.64 6.25 -11.48
C PRO A 362 -6.66 7.38 -11.74
N ASP A 363 -5.37 7.09 -11.70
CA ASP A 363 -4.33 8.08 -12.02
C ASP A 363 -4.71 8.74 -13.36
N PRO A 364 -5.09 10.04 -13.38
CA PRO A 364 -5.52 10.72 -14.59
C PRO A 364 -4.47 10.64 -15.69
N ILE A 365 -3.19 10.51 -15.31
CA ILE A 365 -2.06 10.38 -16.23
C ILE A 365 -2.09 9.03 -16.95
N ALA A 366 -2.43 7.93 -16.25
CA ALA A 366 -2.54 6.61 -16.85
C ALA A 366 -3.67 6.57 -17.90
N GLN A 367 -4.82 7.21 -17.62
CA GLN A 367 -5.93 7.31 -18.57
C GLN A 367 -5.62 8.18 -19.79
N ILE A 368 -4.88 9.29 -19.60
CA ILE A 368 -4.40 10.13 -20.70
C ILE A 368 -3.38 9.37 -21.56
N TYR A 369 -2.50 8.59 -20.93
CA TYR A 369 -1.49 7.81 -21.64
C TYR A 369 -2.08 6.67 -22.46
N ASP A 370 -3.08 5.98 -21.91
CA ASP A 370 -3.79 4.89 -22.60
C ASP A 370 -4.67 5.38 -23.76
N SER A 371 -5.01 6.68 -23.78
CA SER A 371 -5.78 7.30 -24.86
C SER A 371 -4.93 7.96 -25.95
N LEU A 372 -3.60 7.96 -25.82
CA LEU A 372 -2.71 8.41 -26.89
C LEU A 372 -2.80 7.47 -28.11
N PRO A 373 -2.87 8.02 -29.34
CA PRO A 373 -2.66 7.28 -30.57
C PRO A 373 -1.34 6.49 -30.52
N GLU A 374 -1.31 5.29 -31.10
CA GLU A 374 -0.19 4.34 -30.96
C GLU A 374 1.15 4.92 -31.47
N ASP A 375 1.09 5.77 -32.49
CA ASP A 375 2.19 6.51 -33.09
C ASP A 375 2.58 7.80 -32.33
N ALA A 376 1.80 8.18 -31.33
CA ALA A 376 2.06 9.27 -30.40
C ALA A 376 2.54 8.76 -29.02
N ARG A 377 2.79 7.45 -28.88
CA ARG A 377 3.38 6.86 -27.66
C ARG A 377 4.91 6.86 -27.77
N PRO A 378 5.65 6.99 -26.66
CA PRO A 378 7.07 6.79 -26.68
C PRO A 378 7.40 5.33 -27.00
N ASP A 379 8.61 5.08 -27.49
CA ASP A 379 9.06 3.73 -27.80
C ASP A 379 9.10 2.83 -26.53
N ASN A 380 9.40 1.54 -26.73
CA ASN A 380 9.48 0.57 -25.63
C ASN A 380 10.52 0.91 -24.54
N ASN A 381 11.37 1.91 -24.76
CA ASN A 381 12.35 2.44 -23.82
C ASN A 381 11.91 3.77 -23.17
N GLY A 382 10.69 4.23 -23.42
CA GLY A 382 10.17 5.50 -22.91
C GLY A 382 10.73 6.73 -23.62
N ARG A 383 11.37 6.58 -24.79
CA ARG A 383 11.90 7.71 -25.56
C ARG A 383 10.83 8.27 -26.50
N TRP A 384 10.67 9.58 -26.44
CA TRP A 384 9.83 10.33 -27.34
C TRP A 384 10.62 10.69 -28.60
N GLY A 385 10.25 10.13 -29.74
CA GLY A 385 10.72 10.66 -31.03
C GLY A 385 10.08 12.02 -31.30
N LEU A 386 10.77 12.90 -32.03
CA LEU A 386 10.25 14.26 -32.36
C LEU A 386 8.84 14.22 -32.97
N VAL A 387 8.55 13.20 -33.78
CA VAL A 387 7.24 13.00 -34.43
C VAL A 387 6.17 12.55 -33.43
N ALA A 388 6.49 11.59 -32.55
CA ALA A 388 5.56 11.12 -31.51
C ALA A 388 5.21 12.24 -30.52
N GLN A 389 6.20 13.06 -30.17
CA GLN A 389 6.02 14.23 -29.31
C GLN A 389 5.12 15.28 -29.98
N SER A 390 5.38 15.64 -31.23
CA SER A 390 4.54 16.59 -31.96
C SER A 390 3.09 16.10 -32.14
N ARG A 391 2.88 14.78 -32.26
CA ARG A 391 1.54 14.18 -32.36
C ARG A 391 0.83 14.11 -31.02
N ALA A 392 1.54 13.81 -29.94
CA ALA A 392 0.97 13.88 -28.58
C ALA A 392 0.56 15.32 -28.24
N ASP A 393 1.38 16.31 -28.57
CA ASP A 393 1.05 17.72 -28.37
C ASP A 393 -0.20 18.13 -29.18
N ALA A 394 -0.29 17.72 -30.46
CA ALA A 394 -1.44 18.00 -31.30
C ALA A 394 -2.73 17.31 -30.80
N TRP A 395 -2.62 16.04 -30.38
CA TRP A 395 -3.73 15.28 -29.81
C TRP A 395 -4.21 15.89 -28.48
N LEU A 396 -3.29 16.33 -27.62
CA LEU A 396 -3.63 16.98 -26.36
C LEU A 396 -4.37 18.31 -26.60
N GLN A 397 -3.90 19.12 -27.56
CA GLN A 397 -4.56 20.36 -27.93
C GLN A 397 -6.00 20.15 -28.45
N GLU A 398 -6.21 19.15 -29.30
CA GLU A 398 -7.55 18.88 -29.85
C GLU A 398 -8.46 18.23 -28.79
N SER A 399 -7.94 17.33 -27.96
CA SER A 399 -8.71 16.62 -26.92
C SER A 399 -9.19 17.53 -25.78
N LEU A 400 -8.51 18.66 -25.60
CA LEU A 400 -8.79 19.68 -24.60
C LEU A 400 -9.63 20.85 -25.16
N LYS A 401 -9.87 20.90 -26.46
CA LYS A 401 -10.62 21.98 -27.12
C LYS A 401 -12.10 21.96 -26.70
N GLY A 402 -12.57 23.09 -26.16
CA GLY A 402 -13.99 23.30 -25.83
C GLY A 402 -14.50 22.65 -24.55
N LYS A 403 -13.63 22.02 -23.74
CA LYS A 403 -14.00 21.45 -22.45
C LYS A 403 -13.73 22.45 -21.31
N PRO A 404 -14.69 22.70 -20.40
CA PRO A 404 -14.47 23.61 -19.28
C PRO A 404 -13.67 22.86 -18.19
N PHE A 405 -12.41 23.23 -18.01
CA PHE A 405 -11.63 22.86 -16.83
C PHE A 405 -10.88 24.08 -16.32
N GLU A 406 -11.06 24.37 -15.03
CA GLU A 406 -10.28 25.35 -14.31
C GLU A 406 -9.10 24.62 -13.64
N VAL A 407 -8.10 24.26 -14.44
CA VAL A 407 -6.83 23.72 -13.95
C VAL A 407 -5.72 24.60 -14.49
N VAL A 408 -5.11 25.40 -13.61
CA VAL A 408 -3.86 26.09 -13.90
C VAL A 408 -2.71 25.10 -13.64
N GLY A 409 -2.49 24.21 -14.59
CA GLY A 409 -1.36 23.29 -14.58
C GLY A 409 -0.14 23.95 -15.24
N TYR A 410 1.02 23.87 -14.58
CA TYR A 410 2.30 24.16 -15.21
C TYR A 410 2.94 22.84 -15.62
N LEU A 411 3.15 22.64 -16.92
CA LEU A 411 3.90 21.50 -17.43
C LEU A 411 5.38 21.90 -17.48
N LEU A 412 6.21 21.13 -16.76
CA LEU A 412 7.67 21.22 -16.83
C LEU A 412 8.15 20.31 -17.95
N ASN A 413 8.70 20.88 -19.02
CA ASN A 413 9.36 20.09 -20.06
C ASN A 413 10.85 20.44 -20.09
N VAL A 414 11.70 19.45 -19.83
CA VAL A 414 13.16 19.57 -19.94
C VAL A 414 13.56 19.08 -21.34
N GLN A 415 13.81 20.02 -22.26
CA GLN A 415 14.00 19.67 -23.67
C GLN A 415 15.41 19.20 -24.01
N ALA A 416 16.44 19.77 -23.38
CA ALA A 416 17.82 19.46 -23.72
C ALA A 416 18.79 19.86 -22.60
N ALA A 417 19.85 19.06 -22.46
CA ALA A 417 21.06 19.41 -21.74
C ALA A 417 22.21 19.48 -22.76
N THR A 418 22.85 20.63 -22.94
CA THR A 418 23.99 20.80 -23.85
C THR A 418 25.24 21.21 -23.07
N LYS A 419 26.42 20.73 -23.49
CA LYS A 419 27.70 21.23 -22.95
C LYS A 419 28.21 22.37 -23.84
N ASP A 420 28.69 23.46 -23.25
CA ASP A 420 29.48 24.45 -24.00
C ASP A 420 30.91 23.94 -24.27
N ARG A 421 31.70 24.74 -25.00
CA ARG A 421 33.11 24.41 -25.28
C ARG A 421 33.99 24.34 -24.03
N ALA A 422 33.53 24.88 -22.91
CA ALA A 422 34.21 24.83 -21.62
C ALA A 422 33.69 23.70 -20.73
N GLY A 423 32.82 22.80 -21.24
CA GLY A 423 32.29 21.65 -20.52
C GLY A 423 31.11 21.95 -19.58
N ASN A 424 30.59 23.17 -19.56
CA ASN A 424 29.47 23.55 -18.69
C ASN A 424 28.15 23.04 -19.24
N TRP A 425 27.32 22.47 -18.38
CA TRP A 425 25.98 22.04 -18.76
C TRP A 425 25.00 23.22 -18.77
N TYR A 426 24.20 23.29 -19.84
CA TYR A 426 23.05 24.17 -20.00
C TYR A 426 21.79 23.32 -20.09
N ILE A 427 20.88 23.50 -19.14
CA ILE A 427 19.56 22.84 -19.16
C ILE A 427 18.53 23.85 -19.61
N TYR A 428 17.75 23.50 -20.64
CA TYR A 428 16.62 24.30 -21.09
C TYR A 428 15.32 23.76 -20.53
N VAL A 429 14.72 24.54 -19.62
CA VAL A 429 13.42 24.21 -19.02
C VAL A 429 12.34 25.12 -19.59
N HIS A 430 11.29 24.52 -20.13
CA HIS A 430 10.15 25.23 -20.69
C HIS A 430 8.98 25.17 -19.72
N PHE A 431 8.38 26.33 -19.46
CA PHE A 431 7.14 26.43 -18.70
C PHE A 431 5.99 26.73 -19.65
N TYR A 432 4.97 25.88 -19.61
CA TYR A 432 3.74 26.08 -20.36
C TYR A 432 2.65 26.52 -19.40
N ARG A 433 1.94 27.60 -19.74
CA ARG A 433 0.69 27.98 -19.10
C ARG A 433 -0.45 27.57 -20.02
N HIS A 434 -1.31 26.70 -19.51
CA HIS A 434 -2.61 26.47 -20.11
C HIS A 434 -3.63 27.41 -19.46
N THR A 435 -4.44 28.07 -20.29
CA THR A 435 -5.54 28.91 -19.83
C THR A 435 -6.86 28.25 -20.16
N ALA A 436 -7.92 28.58 -19.40
CA ALA A 436 -9.27 28.02 -19.56
C ALA A 436 -9.86 28.19 -20.99
N ILE A 437 -9.28 29.07 -21.81
CA ILE A 437 -9.66 29.32 -23.21
C ILE A 437 -8.84 28.52 -24.23
N GLY A 438 -8.16 27.44 -23.81
CA GLY A 438 -7.42 26.54 -24.71
C GLY A 438 -6.14 27.12 -25.31
N LYS A 439 -5.68 28.30 -24.85
CA LYS A 439 -4.40 28.87 -25.28
C LYS A 439 -3.28 28.35 -24.39
N THR A 440 -2.34 27.65 -25.02
CA THR A 440 -1.05 27.28 -24.44
C THR A 440 -0.04 28.38 -24.74
N THR A 441 0.40 29.09 -23.71
CA THR A 441 1.44 30.11 -23.86
C THR A 441 2.74 29.60 -23.26
N LYS A 442 3.81 29.53 -24.07
CA LYS A 442 5.17 29.30 -23.59
C LYS A 442 5.59 30.53 -22.79
N LEU A 443 5.78 30.36 -21.49
CA LEU A 443 6.04 31.47 -20.58
C LEU A 443 7.52 31.88 -20.56
N SER A 444 8.43 30.93 -20.64
CA SER A 444 9.86 31.21 -20.48
C SER A 444 10.74 30.04 -20.91
N ILE A 445 11.98 30.36 -21.26
CA ILE A 445 13.10 29.43 -21.36
C ILE A 445 14.05 29.80 -20.23
N ILE A 446 14.37 28.85 -19.36
CA ILE A 446 15.41 29.04 -18.35
C ILE A 446 16.63 28.24 -18.79
N SER A 447 17.79 28.90 -18.86
CA SER A 447 19.09 28.25 -19.02
C SER A 447 19.81 28.25 -17.67
N VAL A 448 20.05 27.07 -17.10
CA VAL A 448 20.87 26.93 -15.89
C VAL A 448 22.27 26.50 -16.29
N ARG A 449 23.30 27.27 -15.90
CA ARG A 449 24.71 26.92 -16.09
C ARG A 449 25.21 26.13 -14.89
N LEU A 450 25.79 24.96 -15.11
CA LEU A 450 26.45 24.14 -14.09
C LEU A 450 27.93 23.98 -14.44
N GLN A 451 28.82 24.42 -13.56
CA GLN A 451 30.27 24.31 -13.71
C GLN A 451 30.82 23.34 -12.65
N ASP A 452 31.55 22.31 -13.09
CA ASP A 452 32.30 21.34 -12.27
C ASP A 452 31.58 20.75 -11.05
N GLY A 453 30.28 20.46 -11.17
CA GLY A 453 29.49 19.83 -10.11
C GLY A 453 29.36 20.66 -8.82
N LYS A 454 29.77 21.94 -8.84
CA LYS A 454 29.62 22.86 -7.71
C LYS A 454 28.69 24.01 -8.09
N GLU A 455 27.66 24.16 -7.27
CA GLU A 455 26.57 25.13 -7.41
C GLU A 455 27.10 26.56 -7.17
N GLN A 456 27.05 27.46 -8.15
CA GLN A 456 27.57 28.84 -7.98
C GLN A 456 26.59 29.99 -8.19
N ASP A 457 25.33 29.78 -8.62
CA ASP A 457 24.38 30.91 -8.69
C ASP A 457 22.93 30.49 -8.47
N LYS A 458 22.30 31.02 -7.41
CA LYS A 458 20.89 30.80 -7.04
C LYS A 458 20.00 31.98 -7.41
N THR A 459 20.14 32.50 -8.62
CA THR A 459 19.24 33.56 -9.09
C THR A 459 18.59 33.18 -10.42
N LEU A 460 17.34 32.71 -10.35
CA LEU A 460 16.44 32.69 -11.50
C LEU A 460 16.16 34.15 -11.89
N MET A 461 16.77 34.64 -12.98
CA MET A 461 16.30 35.86 -13.63
C MET A 461 15.21 35.50 -14.64
N ALA A 462 13.97 35.87 -14.33
CA ALA A 462 12.89 35.89 -15.31
C ALA A 462 13.03 37.13 -16.20
N MET A 463 13.09 36.95 -17.52
CA MET A 463 13.00 38.05 -18.48
C MET A 463 11.64 38.74 -18.35
N GLN A 464 11.67 40.07 -18.27
CA GLN A 464 10.49 40.91 -18.15
C GLN A 464 9.63 40.79 -19.41
N MET A 465 8.42 40.23 -19.28
CA MET A 465 7.40 40.27 -20.34
C MET A 465 6.83 41.69 -20.47
N LYS A 466 6.32 42.02 -21.67
CA LYS A 466 5.74 43.33 -22.02
C LYS A 466 4.79 43.85 -20.93
N LYS A 467 4.88 45.16 -20.67
CA LYS A 467 4.15 45.99 -19.71
C LYS A 467 2.75 45.45 -19.38
N GLY A 468 2.54 44.91 -18.17
CA GLY A 468 1.20 44.78 -17.58
C GLY A 468 0.86 43.54 -16.75
N GLN A 469 1.54 42.39 -16.88
CA GLN A 469 1.24 41.18 -16.10
C GLN A 469 2.51 40.37 -15.85
N GLY A 470 2.92 40.22 -14.58
CA GLY A 470 4.11 39.44 -14.21
C GLY A 470 3.82 38.51 -13.04
N ALA A 471 4.08 37.22 -13.23
CA ALA A 471 4.24 36.26 -12.13
C ALA A 471 5.74 36.01 -11.93
N LYS A 472 6.22 36.06 -10.69
CA LYS A 472 7.61 35.70 -10.38
C LYS A 472 7.61 34.26 -9.88
N ILE A 473 8.20 33.36 -10.66
CA ILE A 473 8.43 31.97 -10.26
C ILE A 473 9.89 31.87 -9.83
N THR A 474 10.12 31.48 -8.58
CA THR A 474 11.45 31.13 -8.08
C THR A 474 11.46 29.65 -7.74
N GLY A 475 12.47 28.92 -8.21
CA GLY A 475 12.73 27.54 -7.80
C GLY A 475 14.17 27.42 -7.31
N THR A 476 14.46 26.40 -6.50
CA THR A 476 15.84 26.12 -6.07
C THR A 476 16.21 24.71 -6.50
N ILE A 477 17.36 24.57 -7.16
CA ILE A 477 17.95 23.24 -7.39
C ILE A 477 18.46 22.77 -6.02
N HIS A 478 17.98 21.63 -5.56
CA HIS A 478 18.33 21.10 -4.25
C HIS A 478 19.60 20.24 -4.30
N SER A 479 19.82 19.56 -5.43
CA SER A 479 21.05 18.83 -5.70
C SER A 479 21.22 18.65 -7.20
N ALA A 480 22.46 18.71 -7.68
CA ALA A 480 22.86 18.26 -9.01
C ALA A 480 24.09 17.38 -8.86
N LYS A 481 24.08 16.21 -9.51
CA LYS A 481 25.21 15.26 -9.54
C LYS A 481 25.45 14.86 -10.99
N THR A 482 26.71 14.89 -11.39
CA THR A 482 27.16 14.32 -12.66
C THR A 482 27.73 12.93 -12.40
N ASN A 483 27.41 11.98 -13.29
CA ASN A 483 28.06 10.68 -13.37
C ASN A 483 28.42 10.41 -14.83
N GLY A 484 29.64 10.77 -15.23
CA GLY A 484 30.05 10.76 -16.63
C GLY A 484 29.25 11.75 -17.48
N ASP A 485 28.56 11.26 -18.50
CA ASP A 485 27.69 12.05 -19.38
C ASP A 485 26.24 12.16 -18.90
N GLU A 486 25.92 11.59 -17.74
CA GLU A 486 24.59 11.69 -17.14
C GLU A 486 24.57 12.78 -16.04
N LEU A 487 23.66 13.75 -16.18
CA LEU A 487 23.39 14.75 -15.16
C LEU A 487 22.05 14.43 -14.47
N ARG A 488 22.08 14.19 -13.16
CA ARG A 488 20.88 14.03 -12.33
C ARG A 488 20.72 15.22 -11.41
N PHE A 489 19.54 15.82 -11.36
CA PHE A 489 19.25 16.91 -10.44
C PHE A 489 17.86 16.78 -9.84
N THR A 490 17.63 17.49 -8.73
CA THR A 490 16.34 17.56 -8.05
C THR A 490 15.97 19.02 -7.87
N ILE A 491 14.80 19.42 -8.37
CA ILE A 491 14.25 20.76 -8.16
C ILE A 491 13.23 20.67 -7.03
N LYS A 492 13.38 21.51 -6.01
CA LYS A 492 12.27 21.78 -5.07
C LYS A 492 11.53 23.01 -5.58
N PRO A 493 10.20 22.94 -5.83
CA PRO A 493 9.45 24.15 -6.11
C PRO A 493 9.50 25.06 -4.88
N ALA A 494 9.85 26.33 -5.06
CA ALA A 494 9.67 27.35 -4.03
C ALA A 494 8.44 28.20 -4.38
N ASN A 495 7.91 28.89 -3.36
CA ASN A 495 6.66 29.64 -3.37
C ASN A 495 6.44 30.45 -4.66
N ILE A 496 5.26 30.30 -5.27
CA ILE A 496 4.80 31.15 -6.36
C ILE A 496 4.13 32.37 -5.72
N THR A 497 4.76 33.54 -5.78
CA THR A 497 4.14 34.78 -5.32
C THR A 497 3.52 35.50 -6.52
N LEU A 498 2.20 35.59 -6.54
CA LEU A 498 1.49 36.51 -7.43
C LEU A 498 1.69 37.93 -6.89
N VAL A 499 2.24 38.84 -7.69
CA VAL A 499 2.36 40.24 -7.31
C VAL A 499 1.05 40.93 -7.70
N PRO A 500 0.24 41.41 -6.74
CA PRO A 500 -1.01 42.10 -7.07
C PRO A 500 -0.73 43.43 -7.78
N THR A 501 -1.55 43.73 -8.77
CA THR A 501 -1.49 44.99 -9.52
C THR A 501 -2.21 46.09 -8.74
N ARG A 502 -1.43 47.04 -8.20
CA ARG A 502 -1.84 48.27 -7.50
C ARG A 502 -2.63 48.08 -6.17
N PRO A 503 -2.25 48.78 -5.10
CA PRO A 503 -3.07 48.86 -3.89
C PRO A 503 -4.20 49.87 -4.15
N GLY A 504 -5.46 49.43 -4.19
CA GLY A 504 -6.55 50.40 -4.34
C GLY A 504 -7.98 49.89 -4.52
N GLU A 505 -8.23 48.63 -4.87
CA GLU A 505 -9.62 48.17 -5.06
C GLU A 505 -9.89 46.90 -4.25
N GLY A 506 -10.74 47.02 -3.25
CA GLY A 506 -11.21 45.92 -2.40
C GLY A 506 -12.12 44.98 -3.18
N GLY A 507 -11.55 43.88 -3.64
CA GLY A 507 -12.30 42.72 -4.14
C GLY A 507 -11.65 41.44 -3.61
N GLN A 508 -12.45 40.55 -3.01
CA GLN A 508 -12.00 39.21 -2.61
C GLN A 508 -11.39 38.49 -3.81
N SER A 509 -10.14 38.03 -3.66
CA SER A 509 -9.52 37.14 -4.65
C SER A 509 -10.18 35.76 -4.57
N PRO A 510 -10.58 35.13 -5.69
CA PRO A 510 -11.06 33.76 -5.67
C PRO A 510 -9.90 32.83 -5.29
N GLY A 511 -10.12 31.98 -4.29
CA GLY A 511 -9.17 30.96 -3.85
C GLY A 511 -9.06 29.85 -4.89
N GLY A 512 -8.10 29.97 -5.81
CA GLY A 512 -7.72 28.90 -6.72
C GLY A 512 -6.58 28.05 -6.14
N ALA A 513 -6.71 26.72 -6.19
CA ALA A 513 -5.63 25.80 -5.84
C ALA A 513 -4.60 25.71 -6.99
N ILE A 514 -3.31 25.78 -6.68
CA ILE A 514 -2.22 25.60 -7.63
C ILE A 514 -1.68 24.18 -7.46
N ILE A 515 -1.74 23.37 -8.52
CA ILE A 515 -1.14 22.03 -8.55
C ILE A 515 0.16 22.10 -9.37
N ILE A 516 1.29 21.90 -8.70
CA ILE A 516 2.60 21.77 -9.35
C ILE A 516 2.85 20.27 -9.54
N MET A 517 2.88 19.81 -10.79
CA MET A 517 3.18 18.42 -11.13
C MET A 517 4.61 18.35 -11.71
N GLY A 518 5.50 17.63 -11.05
CA GLY A 518 6.88 17.41 -11.49
C GLY A 518 7.08 15.99 -12.01
N GLY A 519 7.75 15.85 -13.15
CA GLY A 519 8.29 14.60 -13.69
C GLY A 519 9.80 14.56 -13.53
#